data_AF-A0A9D7CA93-F1
#
_entry.id   AF-A0A9D7CA93-F1
#
_cell.length_a   1.000
_cell.length_b   1.000
_cell.length_c   1.000
_cell.angle_alpha   90.00
_cell.angle_beta   90.00
_cell.angle_gamma   90.00
#
_symmetry.space_group_name_H-M   'P 1'
#
loop_
_entity.id
_entity.type
_entity.pdbx_description
1 polymer ?
#
loop_
_entity_poly.entity_id
_entity_poly.type
_entity_poly.pdbx_seq_one_letter_code
_entity_poly.pdbx_strand_id
1 'polypeptide(L)'
;MVKAHFENIRQNILDELDKATEKIMVAVYWFTNQTLFQKLMTKVTDGLQVELIIHNDYINNREAGLSFQSFIDLGGEFYFSDTFNPMHNKFCVIDNKVLINGSYNWTYYAEDRNRENILLIRDEQETIDAFSSEFDRLKSLTEKVEKIRPLTKFEVDEFNLLRARDYLANDIIFQAKATGNKDIIESAFQIAPENIEAQKTAFDLNLTDKFRLKHSIGSSLKDDGYKIIVPKGSYIPVSEKAIVVTASDNQTEAEATIHFGENPIASQNKQFAKMTISGLPAKPAGKAKMKYHFTIDIYGTLRMELYSLDNGVKQIITKKIIGLLEKIEE
;
A
#
# COMPACT_ATOMS: atom_id res chain seq x y z
N MET A 1 14.92 25.47 20.91
CA MET A 1 14.05 25.82 19.76
C MET A 1 13.31 24.60 19.21
N VAL A 2 11.98 24.69 19.00
CA VAL A 2 11.16 23.62 18.38
C VAL A 2 10.55 24.12 17.08
N LYS A 3 10.69 23.35 15.99
CA LYS A 3 10.15 23.67 14.67
C LYS A 3 9.40 22.48 14.08
N ALA A 4 8.15 22.69 13.68
CA ALA A 4 7.36 21.66 12.99
C ALA A 4 7.54 21.76 11.47
N HIS A 5 7.58 20.60 10.82
CA HIS A 5 7.59 20.48 9.35
C HIS A 5 6.50 19.50 8.91
N PHE A 6 5.72 19.91 7.92
CA PHE A 6 4.62 19.14 7.32
C PHE A 6 4.86 18.84 5.82
N GLU A 7 5.91 19.44 5.24
CA GLU A 7 6.28 19.33 3.84
C GLU A 7 7.80 19.27 3.72
N ASN A 8 8.31 18.73 2.61
CA ASN A 8 9.75 18.55 2.34
C ASN A 8 10.48 17.87 3.51
N ILE A 9 9.83 16.90 4.17
CA ILE A 9 10.31 16.29 5.41
C ILE A 9 11.65 15.60 5.18
N ARG A 10 11.76 14.80 4.10
CA ARG A 10 13.04 14.16 3.72
C ARG A 10 14.18 15.17 3.59
N GLN A 11 13.95 16.32 2.94
CA GLN A 11 15.01 17.32 2.75
C GLN A 11 15.44 17.93 4.09
N ASN A 12 14.49 18.25 4.98
CA ASN A 12 14.83 18.75 6.31
C ASN A 12 15.63 17.72 7.12
N ILE A 13 15.31 16.43 7.01
CA ILE A 13 16.12 15.37 7.65
C ILE A 13 17.53 15.33 7.05
N LEU A 14 17.68 15.38 5.72
CA LEU A 14 18.98 15.38 5.05
C LEU A 14 19.85 16.56 5.49
N ASP A 15 19.28 17.77 5.53
CA ASP A 15 19.98 18.99 5.95
C ASP A 15 20.51 18.89 7.39
N GLU A 16 19.80 18.17 8.26
CA GLU A 16 20.21 17.95 9.65
C GLU A 16 21.28 16.86 9.76
N LEU A 17 21.13 15.76 9.02
CA LEU A 17 22.16 14.73 8.93
C LEU A 17 23.47 15.31 8.39
N ASP A 18 23.42 16.25 7.45
CA ASP A 18 24.61 16.90 6.90
C ASP A 18 25.42 17.66 7.94
N LYS A 19 24.78 18.19 8.99
CA LYS A 19 25.41 18.94 10.08
C LYS A 19 25.97 18.04 11.19
N ALA A 20 25.68 16.74 11.18
CA ALA A 20 26.17 15.79 12.17
C ALA A 20 27.71 15.73 12.18
N THR A 21 28.29 15.61 13.37
CA THR A 21 29.74 15.64 13.59
C THR A 21 30.30 14.47 14.40
N GLU A 22 29.47 13.77 15.18
CA GLU A 22 29.94 12.75 16.12
C GLU A 22 29.07 11.49 16.08
N LYS A 23 27.77 11.61 16.38
CA LYS A 23 26.89 10.44 16.60
C LYS A 23 25.50 10.67 16.02
N ILE A 24 24.97 9.66 15.35
CA ILE A 24 23.61 9.63 14.81
C ILE A 24 22.92 8.37 15.31
N MET A 25 21.78 8.52 15.98
CA MET A 25 20.96 7.41 16.48
C MET A 25 19.59 7.47 15.82
N VAL A 26 19.24 6.46 15.02
CA VAL A 26 17.99 6.42 14.25
C VAL A 26 17.13 5.25 14.72
N ALA A 27 15.94 5.54 15.25
CA ALA A 27 14.94 4.54 15.60
C ALA A 27 13.65 4.83 14.82
N VAL A 28 13.45 4.08 13.72
CA VAL A 28 12.30 4.24 12.83
C VAL A 28 11.65 2.90 12.55
N TYR A 29 10.32 2.86 12.59
CA TYR A 29 9.58 1.62 12.36
C TYR A 29 9.84 1.05 10.96
N TRP A 30 9.61 1.85 9.91
CA TRP A 30 9.87 1.47 8.53
C TRP A 30 10.88 2.40 7.85
N PHE A 31 11.80 1.79 7.12
CA PHE A 31 12.89 2.46 6.41
C PHE A 31 13.14 1.80 5.05
N THR A 32 12.75 2.47 3.98
CA THR A 32 12.97 2.03 2.60
C THR A 32 13.54 3.12 1.70
N ASN A 33 13.67 4.36 2.19
CA ASN A 33 14.15 5.50 1.42
C ASN A 33 15.66 5.42 1.16
N GLN A 34 16.04 5.15 -0.09
CA GLN A 34 17.45 4.97 -0.46
C GLN A 34 18.30 6.22 -0.24
N THR A 35 17.75 7.41 -0.46
CA THR A 35 18.50 8.68 -0.29
C THR A 35 18.92 8.89 1.15
N LEU A 36 18.00 8.69 2.10
CA LEU A 36 18.32 8.76 3.54
C LEU A 36 19.31 7.67 3.95
N PHE A 37 19.14 6.45 3.43
CA PHE A 37 20.06 5.34 3.73
C PHE A 37 21.48 5.59 3.23
N GLN A 38 21.62 6.09 2.00
CA GLN A 38 22.92 6.48 1.44
C GLN A 38 23.56 7.58 2.26
N LYS A 39 22.78 8.57 2.73
CA LYS A 39 23.29 9.61 3.63
C LYS A 39 23.87 9.02 4.92
N LEU A 40 23.19 8.06 5.55
CA LEU A 40 23.70 7.39 6.75
C LEU A 40 24.99 6.61 6.46
N MET A 41 25.08 5.88 5.35
CA MET A 41 26.31 5.16 4.97
C MET A 41 27.47 6.13 4.70
N THR A 42 27.22 7.29 4.08
CA THR A 42 28.24 8.35 3.96
C THR A 42 28.72 8.79 5.32
N LYS A 43 27.82 9.00 6.29
CA LYS A 43 28.20 9.44 7.65
C LYS A 43 29.03 8.40 8.41
N VAL A 44 28.75 7.11 8.21
CA VAL A 44 29.63 6.03 8.71
C VAL A 44 31.02 6.13 8.07
N THR A 45 31.08 6.33 6.75
CA THR A 45 32.34 6.45 6.00
C THR A 45 33.15 7.70 6.42
N ASP A 46 32.47 8.78 6.77
CA ASP A 46 33.05 10.01 7.31
C ASP A 46 33.59 9.83 8.76
N GLY A 47 33.38 8.66 9.37
CA GLY A 47 33.91 8.29 10.68
C GLY A 47 32.97 8.56 11.86
N LEU A 48 31.70 8.92 11.60
CA LEU A 48 30.72 9.12 12.67
C LEU A 48 30.19 7.77 13.19
N GLN A 49 29.83 7.73 14.47
CA GLN A 49 29.09 6.60 15.02
C GLN A 49 27.62 6.69 14.57
N VAL A 50 27.20 5.77 13.71
CA VAL A 50 25.80 5.70 13.26
C VAL A 50 25.17 4.41 13.77
N GLU A 51 24.11 4.55 14.54
CA GLU A 51 23.35 3.45 15.13
C GLU A 51 21.92 3.46 14.58
N LEU A 52 21.44 2.31 14.11
CA LEU A 52 20.15 2.16 13.45
C LEU A 52 19.34 1.01 14.06
N ILE A 53 18.14 1.32 14.56
CA ILE A 53 17.15 0.35 15.04
C ILE A 53 15.91 0.44 14.15
N ILE A 54 15.52 -0.68 13.53
CA ILE A 54 14.29 -0.79 12.74
C ILE A 54 13.51 -2.05 13.07
N HIS A 55 12.26 -2.13 12.63
CA HIS A 55 11.45 -3.33 12.82
C HIS A 55 11.83 -4.47 11.88
N ASN A 56 11.91 -5.71 12.38
CA ASN A 56 12.23 -6.87 11.55
C ASN A 56 10.98 -7.48 10.91
N ASP A 57 10.52 -6.86 9.83
CA ASP A 57 9.41 -7.35 9.02
C ASP A 57 9.79 -7.40 7.53
N TYR A 58 8.85 -7.80 6.67
CA TYR A 58 9.06 -7.86 5.23
C TYR A 58 9.23 -6.49 4.57
N ILE A 59 8.76 -5.41 5.21
CA ILE A 59 8.94 -4.07 4.65
C ILE A 59 10.42 -3.71 4.73
N ASN A 60 11.05 -3.91 5.87
CA ASN A 60 12.46 -3.59 6.05
C ASN A 60 13.39 -4.71 5.53
N ASN A 61 13.12 -5.97 5.88
CA ASN A 61 14.02 -7.10 5.70
C ASN A 61 13.61 -8.03 4.54
N ARG A 62 13.38 -7.46 3.36
CA ARG A 62 13.17 -8.20 2.10
C ARG A 62 14.44 -8.20 1.26
N GLU A 63 14.57 -9.19 0.38
CA GLU A 63 15.73 -9.32 -0.52
C GLU A 63 15.94 -8.07 -1.41
N ALA A 64 14.85 -7.48 -1.92
CA ALA A 64 14.89 -6.27 -2.73
C ALA A 64 14.86 -4.96 -1.89
N GLY A 65 15.16 -5.04 -0.60
CA GLY A 65 15.14 -3.92 0.34
C GLY A 65 16.44 -3.11 0.33
N LEU A 66 16.60 -2.24 1.33
CA LEU A 66 17.87 -1.55 1.55
C LEU A 66 18.96 -2.57 1.95
N SER A 67 20.18 -2.37 1.45
CA SER A 67 21.31 -3.26 1.76
C SER A 67 21.89 -2.95 3.15
N PHE A 68 21.16 -3.32 4.22
CA PHE A 68 21.63 -3.13 5.60
C PHE A 68 22.94 -3.86 5.90
N GLN A 69 23.25 -4.95 5.17
CA GLN A 69 24.55 -5.61 5.28
C GLN A 69 25.69 -4.65 4.89
N SER A 70 25.54 -3.88 3.82
CA SER A 70 26.56 -2.91 3.41
C SER A 70 26.77 -1.81 4.45
N PHE A 71 25.72 -1.42 5.18
CA PHE A 71 25.84 -0.47 6.29
C PHE A 71 26.62 -1.07 7.46
N ILE A 72 26.36 -2.33 7.80
CA ILE A 72 27.12 -3.07 8.84
C ILE A 72 28.58 -3.23 8.44
N ASP A 73 28.85 -3.62 7.19
CA ASP A 73 30.20 -3.85 6.67
C ASP A 73 31.06 -2.56 6.68
N LEU A 74 30.43 -1.39 6.58
CA LEU A 74 31.09 -0.08 6.72
C LEU A 74 31.39 0.30 8.18
N GLY A 75 30.86 -0.44 9.16
CA GLY A 75 31.03 -0.17 10.60
C GLY A 75 29.81 0.44 11.27
N GLY A 76 28.68 0.57 10.57
CA GLY A 76 27.42 1.01 11.18
C GLY A 76 26.89 -0.01 12.19
N GLU A 77 26.32 0.46 13.30
CA GLU A 77 25.71 -0.42 14.29
C GLU A 77 24.23 -0.62 13.97
N PHE A 78 23.81 -1.86 13.75
CA PHE A 78 22.47 -2.18 13.29
C PHE A 78 21.76 -3.16 14.22
N TYR A 79 20.47 -2.89 14.44
CA TYR A 79 19.61 -3.64 15.35
C TYR A 79 18.22 -3.83 14.74
N PHE A 80 17.64 -4.99 15.05
CA PHE A 80 16.28 -5.31 14.70
C PHE A 80 15.43 -5.40 15.96
N SER A 81 14.32 -4.65 16.02
CA SER A 81 13.29 -4.86 17.04
C SER A 81 12.42 -6.06 16.67
N ASP A 82 11.97 -6.82 17.67
CA ASP A 82 11.15 -8.02 17.48
C ASP A 82 9.71 -7.72 17.00
N THR A 83 9.02 -8.79 16.60
CA THR A 83 7.64 -8.77 16.09
C THR A 83 6.56 -8.84 17.17
N PHE A 84 6.89 -9.30 18.38
CA PHE A 84 5.93 -9.44 19.46
C PHE A 84 5.62 -8.10 20.13
N ASN A 85 6.60 -7.21 20.22
CA ASN A 85 6.51 -5.85 20.74
C ASN A 85 7.12 -4.87 19.73
N PRO A 86 6.36 -4.48 18.69
CA PRO A 86 6.89 -3.67 17.61
C PRO A 86 7.38 -2.31 18.10
N MET A 87 8.63 -1.96 17.77
CA MET A 87 9.18 -0.62 17.98
C MET A 87 8.57 0.35 16.96
N HIS A 88 7.47 1.01 17.31
CA HIS A 88 6.75 1.90 16.38
C HIS A 88 7.24 3.37 16.42
N ASN A 89 8.42 3.63 16.95
CA ASN A 89 8.98 4.99 16.98
C ASN A 89 9.39 5.47 15.59
N LYS A 90 9.49 6.79 15.42
CA LYS A 90 10.13 7.44 14.27
C LYS A 90 10.90 8.68 14.76
N PHE A 91 12.08 8.44 15.32
CA PHE A 91 12.95 9.51 15.75
C PHE A 91 14.40 9.32 15.32
N CYS A 92 15.13 10.43 15.28
CA CYS A 92 16.56 10.49 15.05
C CYS A 92 17.17 11.50 16.04
N VAL A 93 18.22 11.09 16.75
CA VAL A 93 19.02 11.97 17.60
C VAL A 93 20.38 12.17 16.95
N ILE A 94 20.82 13.42 16.84
CA ILE A 94 22.11 13.79 16.23
C ILE A 94 22.93 14.55 17.27
N ASP A 95 24.16 14.08 17.49
CA ASP A 95 25.19 14.64 18.37
C ASP A 95 24.71 14.95 19.80
N ASN A 96 23.67 14.24 20.27
CA ASN A 96 22.92 14.53 21.51
C ASN A 96 22.48 15.99 21.67
N LYS A 97 22.27 16.70 20.54
CA LYS A 97 21.93 18.14 20.48
C LYS A 97 20.69 18.42 19.65
N VAL A 98 20.32 17.48 18.79
CA VAL A 98 19.20 17.61 17.87
C VAL A 98 18.34 16.37 17.98
N LEU A 99 17.04 16.58 18.16
CA LEU A 99 16.04 15.52 18.06
C LEU A 99 15.12 15.82 16.89
N ILE A 100 14.95 14.83 16.02
CA ILE A 100 13.91 14.79 15.00
C ILE A 100 12.92 13.72 15.44
N ASN A 101 11.64 14.05 15.63
CA ASN A 101 10.62 13.07 16.02
C ASN A 101 9.28 13.38 15.35
N GLY A 102 8.53 12.36 14.93
CA GLY A 102 7.22 12.58 14.33
C GLY A 102 6.49 11.31 13.90
N SER A 103 5.55 11.47 12.97
CA SER A 103 4.79 10.36 12.38
C SER A 103 5.52 9.73 11.18
N TYR A 104 6.43 10.48 10.57
CA TYR A 104 7.10 10.17 9.30
C TYR A 104 8.01 8.93 9.40
N ASN A 105 7.58 7.81 8.79
CA ASN A 105 8.49 6.69 8.50
C ASN A 105 9.45 7.09 7.36
N TRP A 106 10.65 6.53 7.34
CA TRP A 106 11.65 6.87 6.33
C TRP A 106 11.43 6.06 5.04
N THR A 107 10.27 6.23 4.43
CA THR A 107 9.84 5.48 3.24
C THR A 107 9.38 6.43 2.12
N TYR A 108 9.24 5.93 0.89
CA TYR A 108 8.75 6.74 -0.23
C TYR A 108 7.27 7.06 -0.10
N TYR A 109 6.47 6.10 0.39
CA TYR A 109 5.04 6.31 0.58
C TYR A 109 4.72 7.40 1.61
N ALA A 110 5.51 7.46 2.69
CA ALA A 110 5.39 8.50 3.70
C ALA A 110 5.65 9.91 3.13
N GLU A 111 6.66 10.05 2.25
CA GLU A 111 7.01 11.31 1.60
C GLU A 111 5.97 11.79 0.59
N ASP A 112 5.54 10.91 -0.31
CA ASP A 112 4.77 11.31 -1.50
C ASP A 112 3.25 11.26 -1.32
N ARG A 113 2.73 10.54 -0.31
CA ARG A 113 1.27 10.30 -0.19
C ARG A 113 0.68 10.57 1.17
N ASN A 114 1.34 10.16 2.24
CA ASN A 114 0.79 10.31 3.58
C ASN A 114 0.79 11.78 4.01
N ARG A 115 -0.07 12.09 4.99
CA ARG A 115 -0.01 13.38 5.70
C ARG A 115 0.83 13.16 6.94
N GLU A 116 2.10 13.55 6.86
CA GLU A 116 3.09 13.30 7.90
C GLU A 116 3.55 14.61 8.54
N ASN A 117 4.19 14.50 9.70
CA ASN A 117 4.89 15.60 10.32
C ASN A 117 6.19 15.13 10.99
N ILE A 118 7.13 16.06 11.15
CA ILE A 118 8.24 15.95 12.08
C ILE A 118 8.35 17.21 12.94
N LEU A 119 8.91 17.05 14.13
CA LEU A 119 9.39 18.12 14.99
C LEU A 119 10.90 18.07 15.01
N LEU A 120 11.53 19.18 14.64
CA LEU A 120 12.95 19.43 14.82
C LEU A 120 13.14 20.19 16.14
N ILE A 121 13.84 19.58 17.08
CA ILE A 121 13.99 20.06 18.45
C ILE A 121 15.48 20.28 18.73
N ARG A 122 15.81 21.46 19.25
CA ARG A 122 17.13 21.89 19.72
C ARG A 122 17.01 22.58 21.06
N ASP A 123 18.11 22.73 21.79
CA ASP A 123 18.16 23.47 23.07
C ASP A 123 17.20 22.95 24.15
N GLU A 124 16.60 21.78 23.96
CA GLU A 124 15.70 21.10 24.90
C GLU A 124 16.40 19.86 25.44
N GLN A 125 17.53 20.06 26.14
CA GLN A 125 18.47 18.99 26.46
C GLN A 125 17.82 17.84 27.24
N GLU A 126 16.94 18.14 28.20
CA GLU A 126 16.21 17.11 28.96
C GLU A 126 15.39 16.19 28.04
N THR A 127 14.72 16.75 27.03
CA THR A 127 13.95 15.95 26.07
C THR A 127 14.88 15.14 25.17
N ILE A 128 15.97 15.75 24.68
CA ILE A 128 16.94 15.07 23.83
C ILE A 128 17.60 13.89 24.57
N ASP A 129 18.01 14.10 25.82
CA ASP A 129 18.61 13.07 26.68
C ASP A 129 17.61 11.94 26.98
N ALA A 130 16.33 12.25 27.16
CA ALA A 130 15.29 11.24 27.34
C ALA A 130 15.14 10.33 26.11
N PHE A 131 15.20 10.90 24.90
CA PHE A 131 15.17 10.12 23.66
C PHE A 131 16.46 9.32 23.43
N SER A 132 17.63 9.87 23.79
CA SER A 132 18.89 9.12 23.80
C SER A 132 18.83 7.93 24.76
N SER A 133 18.29 8.14 25.97
CA SER A 133 18.09 7.08 26.96
C SER A 133 17.09 6.02 26.49
N GLU A 134 16.01 6.43 25.82
CA GLU A 134 15.07 5.49 25.20
C GLU A 134 15.72 4.69 24.07
N PHE A 135 16.57 5.32 23.25
CA PHE A 135 17.33 4.61 22.23
C PHE A 135 18.22 3.53 22.84
N ASP A 136 18.97 3.87 23.89
CA ASP A 136 19.81 2.91 24.61
C ASP A 136 18.98 1.77 25.25
N ARG A 137 17.81 2.10 25.79
CA ARG A 137 16.86 1.11 26.30
C ARG A 137 16.41 0.16 25.19
N LEU A 138 15.95 0.68 24.05
CA LEU A 138 15.55 -0.14 22.89
C LEU A 138 16.68 -1.03 22.40
N LYS A 139 17.90 -0.47 22.30
CA LYS A 139 19.12 -1.20 21.94
C LYS A 139 19.36 -2.37 22.89
N SER A 140 19.25 -2.16 24.21
CA SER A 140 19.42 -3.22 25.23
C SER A 140 18.35 -4.32 25.21
N LEU A 141 17.20 -4.08 24.59
CA LEU A 141 16.15 -5.07 24.36
C LEU A 141 16.39 -5.90 23.09
N THR A 142 17.43 -5.59 22.33
CA THR A 142 17.75 -6.21 21.05
C THR A 142 19.19 -6.70 21.02
N GLU A 143 19.52 -7.52 20.04
CA GLU A 143 20.89 -7.94 19.78
C GLU A 143 21.47 -7.19 18.59
N LYS A 144 22.76 -6.87 18.66
CA LYS A 144 23.47 -6.30 17.51
C LYS A 144 23.51 -7.34 16.39
N VAL A 145 23.12 -6.91 15.20
CA VAL A 145 23.08 -7.77 14.03
C VAL A 145 24.39 -7.62 13.27
N GLU A 146 25.11 -8.74 13.14
CA GLU A 146 26.37 -8.80 12.38
C GLU A 146 26.17 -9.28 10.94
N LYS A 147 25.08 -10.03 10.69
CA LYS A 147 24.76 -10.56 9.37
C LYS A 147 23.27 -10.52 9.10
N ILE A 148 22.89 -9.95 7.96
CA ILE A 148 21.50 -9.90 7.51
C ILE A 148 21.12 -11.22 6.82
N ARG A 149 20.03 -11.81 7.30
CA ARG A 149 19.28 -12.85 6.59
C ARG A 149 17.96 -12.22 6.13
N PRO A 150 17.78 -11.95 4.82
CA PRO A 150 16.50 -11.51 4.29
C PRO A 150 15.39 -12.51 4.65
N LEU A 151 14.24 -11.99 5.05
CA LEU A 151 13.07 -12.81 5.29
C LEU A 151 12.48 -13.27 3.95
N THR A 152 12.09 -14.54 3.88
CA THR A 152 11.31 -15.01 2.74
C THR A 152 9.89 -14.46 2.80
N LYS A 153 9.24 -14.37 1.64
CA LYS A 153 7.82 -13.98 1.57
C LYS A 153 6.94 -14.84 2.48
N PHE A 154 7.19 -16.14 2.56
CA PHE A 154 6.44 -17.08 3.40
C PHE A 154 6.62 -16.85 4.89
N GLU A 155 7.88 -16.65 5.35
CA GLU A 155 8.19 -16.46 6.78
C GLU A 155 7.53 -15.22 7.36
N VAL A 156 7.30 -14.19 6.55
CA VAL A 156 6.58 -13.00 7.03
C VAL A 156 5.08 -13.11 6.80
N ASP A 157 4.63 -13.74 5.71
CA ASP A 157 3.21 -13.92 5.42
C ASP A 157 2.44 -14.72 6.49
N GLU A 158 3.12 -15.59 7.25
CA GLU A 158 2.55 -16.27 8.42
C GLU A 158 2.20 -15.29 9.57
N PHE A 159 2.90 -14.16 9.65
CA PHE A 159 2.77 -13.16 10.72
C PHE A 159 2.27 -11.78 10.23
N ASN A 160 2.12 -11.57 8.91
CA ASN A 160 1.82 -10.28 8.30
C ASN A 160 0.32 -10.00 8.20
N LEU A 161 -0.09 -8.85 8.74
CA LEU A 161 -1.43 -8.31 8.58
C LEU A 161 -1.59 -7.70 7.18
N LEU A 162 -2.76 -7.85 6.56
CA LEU A 162 -3.12 -7.29 5.24
C LEU A 162 -2.64 -5.83 5.03
N ARG A 163 -2.70 -5.01 6.08
CA ARG A 163 -2.28 -3.60 6.07
C ARG A 163 -0.79 -3.39 5.72
N ALA A 164 0.10 -4.29 6.13
CA ALA A 164 1.53 -4.17 5.83
C ALA A 164 1.82 -4.43 4.35
N ARG A 165 1.13 -5.42 3.74
CA ARG A 165 1.24 -5.70 2.31
C ARG A 165 0.76 -4.53 1.47
N ASP A 166 -0.39 -3.96 1.84
CA ASP A 166 -0.94 -2.77 1.17
C ASP A 166 -0.01 -1.57 1.26
N TYR A 167 0.59 -1.33 2.44
CA TYR A 167 1.58 -0.28 2.63
C TYR A 167 2.80 -0.51 1.73
N LEU A 168 3.38 -1.70 1.77
CA LEU A 168 4.58 -2.04 1.00
C LEU A 168 4.36 -1.90 -0.50
N ALA A 169 3.23 -2.38 -1.02
CA ALA A 169 2.90 -2.25 -2.43
C ALA A 169 2.88 -0.78 -2.87
N ASN A 170 2.26 0.10 -2.07
CA ASN A 170 2.30 1.53 -2.35
C ASN A 170 3.71 2.10 -2.25
N ASP A 171 4.49 1.72 -1.24
CA ASP A 171 5.87 2.19 -1.09
C ASP A 171 6.76 1.83 -2.28
N ILE A 172 6.64 0.62 -2.81
CA ILE A 172 7.36 0.19 -4.03
C ILE A 172 6.91 1.02 -5.24
N ILE A 173 5.63 1.37 -5.36
CA ILE A 173 5.12 2.22 -6.45
C ILE A 173 5.74 3.62 -6.39
N PHE A 174 5.80 4.23 -5.20
CA PHE A 174 6.44 5.54 -5.05
C PHE A 174 7.96 5.47 -5.16
N GLN A 175 8.59 4.36 -4.78
CA GLN A 175 10.00 4.08 -5.08
C GLN A 175 10.25 4.06 -6.59
N ALA A 176 9.41 3.37 -7.36
CA ALA A 176 9.53 3.30 -8.82
C ALA A 176 9.39 4.68 -9.47
N LYS A 177 8.42 5.49 -9.00
CA LYS A 177 8.26 6.89 -9.40
C LYS A 177 9.53 7.71 -9.11
N ALA A 178 10.03 7.65 -7.87
CA ALA A 178 11.16 8.45 -7.43
C ALA A 178 12.49 8.08 -8.11
N THR A 179 12.67 6.80 -8.44
CA THR A 179 13.89 6.26 -9.05
C THR A 179 13.82 6.16 -10.57
N GLY A 180 12.62 6.26 -11.15
CA GLY A 180 12.38 5.98 -12.58
C GLY A 180 12.44 4.49 -12.94
N ASN A 181 12.65 3.58 -11.97
CA ASN A 181 12.74 2.14 -12.21
C ASN A 181 11.36 1.49 -12.22
N LYS A 182 10.79 1.26 -13.40
CA LYS A 182 9.46 0.62 -13.54
C LYS A 182 9.48 -0.89 -13.30
N ASP A 183 10.64 -1.54 -13.35
CA ASP A 183 10.75 -3.00 -13.29
C ASP A 183 10.30 -3.57 -11.94
N ILE A 184 10.34 -2.76 -10.89
CA ILE A 184 9.92 -3.17 -9.54
C ILE A 184 8.39 -3.16 -9.34
N ILE A 185 7.62 -2.56 -10.26
CA ILE A 185 6.16 -2.40 -10.12
C ILE A 185 5.44 -3.75 -10.07
N GLU A 186 5.88 -4.72 -10.85
CA GLU A 186 5.28 -6.05 -10.87
C GLU A 186 5.36 -6.71 -9.48
N SER A 187 6.44 -6.44 -8.72
CA SER A 187 6.55 -6.95 -7.34
C SER A 187 5.49 -6.35 -6.41
N ALA A 188 5.14 -5.07 -6.57
CA ALA A 188 4.08 -4.42 -5.79
C ALA A 188 2.73 -5.12 -6.00
N PHE A 189 2.41 -5.46 -7.25
CA PHE A 189 1.17 -6.16 -7.60
C PHE A 189 1.16 -7.61 -7.12
N GLN A 190 2.31 -8.29 -7.08
CA GLN A 190 2.41 -9.63 -6.50
C GLN A 190 2.32 -9.65 -4.97
N ILE A 191 2.68 -8.53 -4.31
CA ILE A 191 2.57 -8.36 -2.85
C ILE A 191 1.11 -8.09 -2.46
N ALA A 192 0.41 -7.21 -3.18
CA ALA A 192 -0.98 -6.85 -2.91
C ALA A 192 -1.87 -6.93 -4.17
N PRO A 193 -2.11 -8.14 -4.72
CA PRO A 193 -2.80 -8.32 -6.00
C PRO A 193 -4.26 -7.85 -5.98
N GLU A 194 -4.92 -7.88 -4.81
CA GLU A 194 -6.29 -7.39 -4.66
C GLU A 194 -6.37 -5.88 -4.41
N ASN A 195 -5.24 -5.18 -4.26
CA ASN A 195 -5.20 -3.75 -3.99
C ASN A 195 -5.30 -2.93 -5.27
N ILE A 196 -6.54 -2.73 -5.72
CA ILE A 196 -6.85 -1.99 -6.94
C ILE A 196 -6.45 -0.52 -6.84
N GLU A 197 -6.49 0.08 -5.65
CA GLU A 197 -6.11 1.47 -5.47
C GLU A 197 -4.59 1.65 -5.66
N ALA A 198 -3.77 0.68 -5.24
CA ALA A 198 -2.34 0.67 -5.55
C ALA A 198 -2.12 0.55 -7.08
N GLN A 199 -2.85 -0.33 -7.76
CA GLN A 199 -2.75 -0.46 -9.22
C GLN A 199 -3.17 0.83 -9.94
N LYS A 200 -4.25 1.50 -9.50
CA LYS A 200 -4.67 2.81 -10.01
C LYS A 200 -3.60 3.87 -9.79
N THR A 201 -2.97 3.88 -8.61
CA THR A 201 -1.87 4.80 -8.30
C THR A 201 -0.70 4.61 -9.27
N ALA A 202 -0.32 3.36 -9.56
CA ALA A 202 0.72 3.07 -10.55
C ALA A 202 0.33 3.51 -11.97
N PHE A 203 -0.94 3.32 -12.35
CA PHE A 203 -1.50 3.82 -13.62
C PHE A 203 -1.44 5.35 -13.72
N ASP A 204 -1.89 6.06 -12.68
CA ASP A 204 -1.92 7.53 -12.64
C ASP A 204 -0.51 8.14 -12.69
N LEU A 205 0.48 7.42 -12.15
CA LEU A 205 1.90 7.78 -12.20
C LEU A 205 2.59 7.37 -13.52
N ASN A 206 1.84 6.84 -14.51
CA ASN A 206 2.35 6.36 -15.79
C ASN A 206 3.43 5.27 -15.65
N LEU A 207 3.33 4.44 -14.61
CA LEU A 207 4.29 3.36 -14.33
C LEU A 207 3.89 2.04 -14.99
N THR A 208 2.74 2.00 -15.65
CA THR A 208 2.18 0.80 -16.29
C THR A 208 1.66 1.13 -17.68
N ASP A 209 1.50 0.10 -18.50
CA ASP A 209 0.73 0.21 -19.74
C ASP A 209 -0.71 0.64 -19.44
N LYS A 210 -1.28 1.45 -20.34
CA LYS A 210 -2.65 1.94 -20.23
C LYS A 210 -3.57 1.13 -21.12
N PHE A 211 -4.66 0.64 -20.54
CA PHE A 211 -5.72 -0.05 -21.26
C PHE A 211 -7.06 0.59 -20.98
N ARG A 212 -8.01 0.43 -21.92
CA ARG A 212 -9.42 0.76 -21.69
C ARG A 212 -10.35 -0.34 -22.19
N LEU A 213 -11.60 -0.30 -21.72
CA LEU A 213 -12.64 -1.22 -22.16
C LEU A 213 -13.21 -0.86 -23.52
N LYS A 214 -13.29 -1.87 -24.42
CA LYS A 214 -13.95 -1.75 -25.72
C LYS A 214 -15.48 -1.68 -25.62
N HIS A 215 -16.05 -2.26 -24.56
CA HIS A 215 -17.49 -2.34 -24.33
C HIS A 215 -17.82 -2.18 -22.84
N SER A 216 -19.01 -1.66 -22.56
CA SER A 216 -19.57 -1.55 -21.23
C SER A 216 -19.82 -2.93 -20.62
N ILE A 217 -19.58 -3.05 -19.31
CA ILE A 217 -19.87 -4.23 -18.50
C ILE A 217 -21.00 -3.90 -17.54
N GLY A 218 -21.95 -4.83 -17.42
CA GLY A 218 -23.15 -4.60 -16.64
C GLY A 218 -23.88 -5.88 -16.29
N SER A 219 -25.01 -5.75 -15.60
CA SER A 219 -25.87 -6.86 -15.24
C SER A 219 -27.28 -6.69 -15.81
N SER A 220 -27.93 -7.82 -16.12
CA SER A 220 -29.35 -7.88 -16.44
C SER A 220 -30.20 -7.45 -15.24
N LEU A 221 -31.30 -6.76 -15.51
CA LEU A 221 -32.35 -6.41 -14.58
C LEU A 221 -33.65 -7.14 -14.93
N LYS A 222 -34.72 -6.84 -14.18
CA LYS A 222 -36.09 -7.23 -14.53
C LYS A 222 -36.44 -6.77 -15.95
N ASP A 223 -37.31 -7.52 -16.62
CA ASP A 223 -37.85 -7.21 -17.95
C ASP A 223 -36.77 -7.05 -19.04
N ASP A 224 -35.68 -7.83 -18.92
CA ASP A 224 -34.53 -7.84 -19.85
C ASP A 224 -33.80 -6.49 -19.98
N GLY A 225 -33.95 -5.60 -19.00
CA GLY A 225 -33.20 -4.35 -18.95
C GLY A 225 -31.71 -4.59 -18.67
N TYR A 226 -30.84 -3.72 -19.20
CA TYR A 226 -29.40 -3.79 -18.95
C TYR A 226 -28.91 -2.62 -18.11
N LYS A 227 -28.27 -2.91 -16.96
CA LYS A 227 -27.61 -1.91 -16.13
C LYS A 227 -26.11 -1.93 -16.38
N ILE A 228 -25.61 -0.92 -17.10
CA ILE A 228 -24.17 -0.65 -17.19
C ILE A 228 -23.65 -0.28 -15.79
N ILE A 229 -22.56 -0.91 -15.40
CA ILE A 229 -21.86 -0.68 -14.14
C ILE A 229 -20.45 -0.14 -14.40
N VAL A 230 -19.72 -0.72 -15.36
CA VAL A 230 -18.45 -0.18 -15.85
C VAL A 230 -18.66 0.29 -17.29
N PRO A 231 -18.63 1.60 -17.59
CA PRO A 231 -18.85 2.10 -18.94
C PRO A 231 -17.74 1.72 -19.92
N LYS A 232 -18.09 1.63 -21.21
CA LYS A 232 -17.14 1.62 -22.33
C LYS A 232 -16.17 2.79 -22.21
N GLY A 233 -14.90 2.54 -22.54
CA GLY A 233 -13.84 3.54 -22.49
C GLY A 233 -13.24 3.75 -21.10
N SER A 234 -13.76 3.11 -20.04
CA SER A 234 -13.14 3.16 -18.72
C SER A 234 -11.71 2.62 -18.77
N TYR A 235 -10.77 3.37 -18.19
CA TYR A 235 -9.39 2.94 -18.03
C TYR A 235 -9.28 1.77 -17.06
N ILE A 236 -8.30 0.90 -17.29
CA ILE A 236 -7.97 -0.22 -16.42
C ILE A 236 -6.65 0.07 -15.71
N PRO A 237 -6.56 -0.13 -14.39
CA PRO A 237 -7.54 -0.79 -13.50
C PRO A 237 -8.75 0.09 -13.13
N VAL A 238 -9.88 -0.54 -12.80
CA VAL A 238 -11.13 0.15 -12.43
C VAL A 238 -11.86 -0.55 -11.28
N SER A 239 -12.59 0.23 -10.48
CA SER A 239 -13.46 -0.30 -9.43
C SER A 239 -14.74 0.51 -9.33
N GLU A 240 -15.86 -0.10 -9.74
CA GLU A 240 -17.18 0.53 -9.82
C GLU A 240 -18.19 -0.16 -8.94
N LYS A 241 -19.17 0.61 -8.47
CA LYS A 241 -20.21 0.14 -7.55
C LYS A 241 -21.59 0.57 -8.05
N ALA A 242 -22.56 -0.34 -7.96
CA ALA A 242 -23.96 -0.04 -8.27
C ALA A 242 -24.87 -0.65 -7.21
N ILE A 243 -25.91 0.08 -6.81
CA ILE A 243 -26.95 -0.43 -5.91
C ILE A 243 -28.13 -0.86 -6.77
N VAL A 244 -28.63 -2.06 -6.50
CA VAL A 244 -29.87 -2.59 -7.06
C VAL A 244 -30.79 -3.06 -5.93
N VAL A 245 -32.04 -3.34 -6.27
CA VAL A 245 -33.08 -3.72 -5.32
C VAL A 245 -33.83 -4.95 -5.80
N THR A 246 -34.53 -5.63 -4.89
CA THR A 246 -35.40 -6.76 -5.26
C THR A 246 -36.53 -6.34 -6.18
N ALA A 247 -36.88 -7.20 -7.13
CA ALA A 247 -37.86 -6.97 -8.18
C ALA A 247 -39.28 -7.45 -7.81
N SER A 248 -39.38 -8.29 -6.78
CA SER A 248 -40.62 -8.94 -6.32
C SER A 248 -40.71 -8.91 -4.79
N ASP A 249 -41.94 -8.94 -4.28
CA ASP A 249 -42.21 -9.07 -2.84
C ASP A 249 -41.66 -10.39 -2.31
N ASN A 250 -41.03 -10.34 -1.13
CA ASN A 250 -40.47 -11.49 -0.43
C ASN A 250 -39.45 -12.30 -1.26
N GLN A 251 -38.79 -11.66 -2.22
CA GLN A 251 -37.72 -12.27 -3.01
C GLN A 251 -36.52 -12.63 -2.11
N THR A 252 -36.28 -13.93 -1.92
CA THR A 252 -35.17 -14.45 -1.11
C THR A 252 -33.94 -14.85 -1.92
N GLU A 253 -34.03 -14.79 -3.24
CA GLU A 253 -32.95 -15.14 -4.17
C GLU A 253 -32.94 -14.19 -5.37
N ALA A 254 -31.76 -13.81 -5.84
CA ALA A 254 -31.60 -13.00 -7.04
C ALA A 254 -30.52 -13.59 -7.95
N GLU A 255 -30.81 -13.60 -9.24
CA GLU A 255 -29.88 -13.98 -10.29
C GLU A 255 -29.34 -12.74 -11.00
N ALA A 256 -28.03 -12.68 -11.14
CA ALA A 256 -27.33 -11.64 -11.87
C ALA A 256 -26.62 -12.27 -13.08
N THR A 257 -27.11 -11.98 -14.28
CA THR A 257 -26.41 -12.34 -15.52
C THR A 257 -25.60 -11.14 -15.99
N ILE A 258 -24.31 -11.36 -16.22
CA ILE A 258 -23.33 -10.34 -16.56
C ILE A 258 -23.11 -10.34 -18.07
N HIS A 259 -23.15 -9.16 -18.68
CA HIS A 259 -23.01 -9.00 -20.11
C HIS A 259 -21.93 -7.97 -20.47
N PHE A 260 -21.50 -8.04 -21.73
CA PHE A 260 -20.72 -7.01 -22.40
C PHE A 260 -21.48 -6.47 -23.60
N GLY A 261 -21.56 -5.15 -23.72
CA GLY A 261 -22.17 -4.48 -24.86
C GLY A 261 -22.87 -3.18 -24.46
N GLU A 262 -23.48 -2.53 -25.45
CA GLU A 262 -24.11 -1.20 -25.30
C GLU A 262 -25.63 -1.25 -25.51
N ASN A 263 -26.21 -2.42 -25.78
CA ASN A 263 -27.63 -2.53 -26.04
C ASN A 263 -28.41 -2.39 -24.73
N PRO A 264 -29.48 -1.58 -24.65
CA PRO A 264 -30.30 -1.47 -23.44
C PRO A 264 -31.03 -2.77 -23.08
N ILE A 265 -31.18 -3.70 -24.02
CA ILE A 265 -31.76 -5.03 -23.83
C ILE A 265 -30.64 -6.02 -23.51
N ALA A 266 -30.66 -6.62 -22.32
CA ALA A 266 -29.56 -7.43 -21.81
C ALA A 266 -29.28 -8.66 -22.69
N SER A 267 -30.32 -9.38 -23.11
CA SER A 267 -30.22 -10.55 -23.99
C SER A 267 -29.60 -10.27 -25.37
N GLN A 268 -29.60 -9.01 -25.82
CA GLN A 268 -28.97 -8.59 -27.08
C GLN A 268 -27.47 -8.26 -26.92
N ASN A 269 -26.95 -8.31 -25.70
CA ASN A 269 -25.53 -8.16 -25.40
C ASN A 269 -24.84 -9.53 -25.26
N LYS A 270 -23.51 -9.54 -25.27
CA LYS A 270 -22.75 -10.79 -25.10
C LYS A 270 -22.72 -11.20 -23.63
N GLN A 271 -23.41 -12.29 -23.30
CA GLN A 271 -23.34 -12.87 -21.96
C GLN A 271 -21.91 -13.35 -21.63
N PHE A 272 -21.47 -13.08 -20.40
CA PHE A 272 -20.14 -13.40 -19.91
C PHE A 272 -20.15 -14.38 -18.74
N ALA A 273 -21.03 -14.14 -17.77
CA ALA A 273 -21.10 -14.90 -16.54
C ALA A 273 -22.50 -14.79 -15.93
N LYS A 274 -22.77 -15.66 -14.96
CA LYS A 274 -24.01 -15.66 -14.20
C LYS A 274 -23.66 -16.02 -12.75
N MET A 275 -24.33 -15.37 -11.81
CA MET A 275 -24.19 -15.64 -10.39
C MET A 275 -25.55 -15.51 -9.71
N THR A 276 -25.75 -16.31 -8.67
CA THR A 276 -26.97 -16.30 -7.89
C THR A 276 -26.63 -16.01 -6.44
N ILE A 277 -27.38 -15.09 -5.82
CA ILE A 277 -27.32 -14.82 -4.38
C ILE A 277 -28.62 -15.28 -3.75
N SER A 278 -28.52 -16.22 -2.81
CA SER A 278 -29.65 -16.76 -2.05
C SER A 278 -29.58 -16.26 -0.61
N GLY A 279 -30.71 -16.28 0.12
CA GLY A 279 -30.76 -15.82 1.51
C GLY A 279 -30.95 -14.31 1.66
N LEU A 280 -31.56 -13.64 0.66
CA LEU A 280 -32.00 -12.26 0.79
C LEU A 280 -33.15 -12.15 1.80
N PRO A 281 -33.26 -11.06 2.57
CA PRO A 281 -34.36 -10.88 3.49
C PRO A 281 -35.69 -10.70 2.76
N ALA A 282 -36.74 -11.40 3.22
CA ALA A 282 -38.08 -11.23 2.71
C ALA A 282 -38.61 -9.82 3.06
N LYS A 283 -38.69 -8.96 2.05
CA LYS A 283 -39.20 -7.57 2.15
C LYS A 283 -40.06 -7.25 0.92
N PRO A 284 -40.89 -6.19 0.97
CA PRO A 284 -41.58 -5.71 -0.24
C PRO A 284 -40.59 -5.40 -1.37
N ALA A 285 -41.04 -5.51 -2.61
CA ALA A 285 -40.26 -5.18 -3.80
C ALA A 285 -39.63 -3.78 -3.67
N GLY A 286 -38.38 -3.66 -4.09
CA GLY A 286 -37.63 -2.42 -4.01
C GLY A 286 -37.03 -2.09 -2.63
N LYS A 287 -37.28 -2.89 -1.59
CA LYS A 287 -36.81 -2.60 -0.22
C LYS A 287 -35.55 -3.32 0.20
N ALA A 288 -35.36 -4.57 -0.21
CA ALA A 288 -34.09 -5.27 0.01
C ALA A 288 -33.05 -4.74 -1.00
N LYS A 289 -31.88 -4.33 -0.50
CA LYS A 289 -30.84 -3.68 -1.31
C LYS A 289 -29.65 -4.60 -1.47
N MET A 290 -29.18 -4.70 -2.70
CA MET A 290 -27.94 -5.39 -3.03
C MET A 290 -26.97 -4.41 -3.67
N LYS A 291 -25.69 -4.67 -3.52
CA LYS A 291 -24.64 -3.86 -4.13
C LYS A 291 -23.76 -4.73 -5.00
N TYR A 292 -23.66 -4.34 -6.27
CA TYR A 292 -22.59 -4.77 -7.15
C TYR A 292 -21.31 -4.01 -6.81
N HIS A 293 -20.21 -4.73 -6.78
CA HIS A 293 -18.87 -4.18 -6.80
C HIS A 293 -18.09 -4.90 -7.90
N PHE A 294 -17.85 -4.19 -9.00
CA PHE A 294 -17.04 -4.69 -10.11
C PHE A 294 -15.66 -4.08 -10.04
N THR A 295 -14.67 -4.95 -10.20
CA THR A 295 -13.27 -4.60 -10.17
C THR A 295 -12.60 -5.27 -11.35
N ILE A 296 -11.84 -4.52 -12.12
CA ILE A 296 -10.97 -5.06 -13.17
C ILE A 296 -9.55 -4.66 -12.82
N ASP A 297 -8.71 -5.65 -12.57
CA ASP A 297 -7.30 -5.44 -12.28
C ASP A 297 -6.50 -5.12 -13.56
N ILE A 298 -5.24 -4.76 -13.37
CA ILE A 298 -4.32 -4.42 -14.46
C ILE A 298 -4.03 -5.57 -15.43
N TYR A 299 -4.33 -6.81 -15.04
CA TYR A 299 -4.15 -8.01 -15.84
C TYR A 299 -5.42 -8.43 -16.60
N GLY A 300 -6.49 -7.62 -16.52
CA GLY A 300 -7.78 -7.91 -17.13
C GLY A 300 -8.55 -9.03 -16.41
N THR A 301 -8.38 -9.17 -15.11
CA THR A 301 -9.22 -10.06 -14.28
C THR A 301 -10.39 -9.25 -13.73
N LEU A 302 -11.60 -9.64 -14.11
CA LEU A 302 -12.83 -9.07 -13.56
C LEU A 302 -13.25 -9.86 -12.32
N ARG A 303 -13.26 -9.20 -11.17
CA ARG A 303 -13.87 -9.66 -9.92
C ARG A 303 -15.20 -8.96 -9.73
N MET A 304 -16.24 -9.75 -9.49
CA MET A 304 -17.60 -9.26 -9.31
C MET A 304 -18.15 -9.77 -7.99
N GLU A 305 -18.57 -8.83 -7.16
CA GLU A 305 -19.21 -9.12 -5.89
C GLU A 305 -20.64 -8.62 -5.93
N LEU A 306 -21.56 -9.47 -5.54
CA LEU A 306 -22.93 -9.10 -5.26
C LEU A 306 -23.18 -9.40 -3.79
N TYR A 307 -23.46 -8.39 -2.99
CA TYR A 307 -23.74 -8.59 -1.57
C TYR A 307 -24.96 -7.81 -1.11
N SER A 308 -25.72 -8.46 -0.24
CA SER A 308 -26.88 -7.90 0.43
C SER A 308 -26.43 -6.88 1.46
N LEU A 309 -26.93 -5.64 1.34
CA LEU A 309 -26.66 -4.58 2.32
C LEU A 309 -27.44 -4.78 3.62
N ASP A 310 -28.42 -5.68 3.61
CA ASP A 310 -29.31 -5.91 4.75
C ASP A 310 -28.75 -6.94 5.73
N ASN A 311 -28.08 -7.98 5.24
CA ASN A 311 -27.63 -9.12 6.06
C ASN A 311 -26.22 -9.63 5.74
N GLY A 312 -25.49 -8.97 4.83
CA GLY A 312 -24.08 -9.28 4.55
C GLY A 312 -23.83 -10.55 3.74
N VAL A 313 -24.88 -11.29 3.35
CA VAL A 313 -24.73 -12.43 2.42
C VAL A 313 -24.11 -11.92 1.13
N LYS A 314 -23.13 -12.65 0.60
CA LYS A 314 -22.40 -12.25 -0.61
C LYS A 314 -22.13 -13.44 -1.52
N GLN A 315 -22.09 -13.15 -2.82
CA GLN A 315 -21.59 -14.05 -3.84
C GLN A 315 -20.48 -13.35 -4.63
N ILE A 316 -19.43 -14.10 -4.94
CA ILE A 316 -18.26 -13.59 -5.67
C ILE A 316 -17.99 -14.47 -6.88
N ILE A 317 -17.67 -13.87 -8.02
CA ILE A 317 -17.09 -14.56 -9.17
C ILE A 317 -15.88 -13.79 -9.68
N THR A 318 -14.87 -14.52 -10.14
CA THR A 318 -13.64 -13.95 -10.71
C THR A 318 -13.41 -14.60 -12.07
N LYS A 319 -13.20 -13.79 -13.11
CA LYS A 319 -13.03 -14.30 -14.48
C LYS A 319 -12.18 -13.35 -15.32
N LYS A 320 -11.28 -13.92 -16.14
CA LYS A 320 -10.46 -13.15 -17.09
C LYS A 320 -11.32 -12.61 -18.23
N ILE A 321 -11.16 -11.33 -18.55
CA ILE A 321 -11.77 -10.73 -19.74
C ILE A 321 -10.82 -10.90 -20.94
N ILE A 322 -11.30 -11.50 -22.02
CA ILE A 322 -10.50 -11.82 -23.21
C ILE A 322 -11.03 -11.01 -24.40
N GLY A 323 -10.14 -10.29 -25.08
CA GLY A 323 -10.46 -9.51 -26.29
C GLY A 323 -11.20 -8.19 -26.04
N LEU A 324 -11.51 -7.86 -24.78
CA LEU A 324 -12.29 -6.67 -24.40
C LEU A 324 -11.46 -5.46 -23.98
N LEU A 325 -10.14 -5.62 -23.91
CA LEU A 325 -9.20 -4.55 -23.63
C LEU A 325 -8.56 -4.07 -24.93
N GLU A 326 -8.39 -2.76 -25.04
CA GLU A 326 -7.55 -2.12 -26.04
C GLU A 326 -6.42 -1.39 -25.31
N LYS A 327 -5.18 -1.59 -25.79
CA LYS A 327 -4.02 -0.84 -25.32
C LYS A 327 -4.11 0.57 -25.88
N ILE A 328 -3.76 1.54 -25.05
CA ILE A 328 -3.70 2.94 -25.44
C ILE A 328 -2.24 3.22 -25.76
N GLU A 329 -1.97 3.50 -27.03
CA GLU A 329 -0.68 4.01 -27.48
C GLU A 329 -0.65 5.52 -27.19
N GLU A 330 0.40 5.98 -26.52
CA GLU A 330 0.62 7.41 -26.25
C GLU A 330 1.09 8.17 -27.49
#